data_AF-A0A6N4T8C4-F1
#
_entry.id   AF-A0A6N4T8C4-F1
#
_cell.length_a   1.000
_cell.length_b   1.000
_cell.length_c   1.000
_cell.angle_alpha   90.00
_cell.angle_beta   90.00
_cell.angle_gamma   90.00
#
_symmetry.space_group_name_H-M   'P 1'
#
loop_
_entity.id
_entity.type
_entity.pdbx_description
1 polymer ?
#
loop_
_entity_poly.entity_id
_entity_poly.type
_entity_poly.pdbx_seq_one_letter_code
_entity_poly.pdbx_strand_id
1 'polypeptide(L)' 'MFHFKRNLPHWERALRIISGIALSWLAFSGQFQGMLNWIIIASAVTMVMTAFVGFCPACAMVGRKYLDN' A
#
# COMPACT_ATOMS: atom_id res chain seq x y z
N MET A 1 -5.64 -1.51 22.21
CA MET A 1 -6.06 -1.18 20.82
C MET A 1 -4.97 -0.34 20.19
N PHE A 2 -4.29 -0.82 19.14
CA PHE A 2 -3.42 0.04 18.33
C PHE A 2 -4.29 1.07 17.60
N HIS A 3 -4.33 2.31 18.09
CA HIS A 3 -5.12 3.39 17.49
C HIS A 3 -4.22 4.25 16.60
N PHE A 4 -4.02 3.81 15.36
CA PHE A 4 -3.38 4.66 14.35
C PHE A 4 -4.40 5.69 13.85
N LYS A 5 -4.11 6.99 14.01
CA LYS A 5 -4.90 8.02 13.35
C LYS A 5 -4.83 7.80 11.84
N ARG A 6 -5.98 7.59 11.22
CA ARG A 6 -6.10 7.30 9.79
C ARG A 6 -5.73 8.55 8.99
N ASN A 7 -4.89 8.39 7.98
CA ASN A 7 -4.54 9.48 7.06
C ASN A 7 -4.96 9.19 5.59
N LEU A 8 -5.40 7.95 5.30
CA LEU A 8 -5.96 7.60 3.99
C LEU A 8 -7.49 7.65 3.95
N PRO A 9 -8.08 8.41 3.01
CA PRO A 9 -9.50 8.34 2.68
C PRO A 9 -9.82 7.04 1.95
N HIS A 10 -11.11 6.70 1.90
CA HIS A 10 -11.58 5.44 1.33
C HIS A 10 -11.17 5.24 -0.14
N TRP A 11 -11.17 6.30 -0.96
CA TRP A 11 -10.79 6.20 -2.36
C TRP A 11 -9.30 5.85 -2.57
N GLU A 12 -8.39 6.39 -1.76
CA GLU A 12 -6.97 6.03 -1.81
C GLU A 12 -6.71 4.61 -1.34
N ARG A 13 -7.49 4.11 -0.38
CA ARG A 13 -7.42 2.70 0.02
C ARG A 13 -7.84 1.78 -1.11
N ALA A 14 -8.92 2.11 -1.81
CA ALA A 14 -9.39 1.34 -2.96
C ALA A 14 -8.32 1.30 -4.06
N LEU A 15 -7.72 2.44 -4.40
CA LEU A 15 -6.62 2.51 -5.37
C LEU A 15 -5.43 1.66 -4.96
N ARG A 16 -5.02 1.71 -3.68
CA ARG A 16 -3.92 0.88 -3.19
C ARG A 16 -4.19 -0.61 -3.27
N ILE A 17 -5.43 -1.04 -3.00
CA ILE A 17 -5.83 -2.44 -3.17
C ILE A 17 -5.71 -2.84 -4.65
N ILE A 18 -6.23 -2.01 -5.57
CA ILE A 18 -6.14 -2.25 -7.02
C ILE A 18 -4.67 -2.33 -7.46
N SER A 19 -3.82 -1.39 -7.03
CA SER A 19 -2.39 -1.40 -7.33
C SER A 19 -1.69 -2.62 -6.74
N GLY A 20 -2.02 -3.03 -5.51
CA GLY A 20 -1.47 -4.22 -4.87
C GLY A 20 -1.84 -5.51 -5.63
N ILE A 21 -3.07 -5.62 -6.12
CA ILE A 21 -3.52 -6.74 -6.97
C ILE A 21 -2.75 -6.74 -8.30
N ALA A 22 -2.62 -5.59 -8.97
CA ALA A 22 -1.89 -5.48 -10.22
C ALA A 22 -0.41 -5.87 -10.08
N LEU A 23 0.26 -5.39 -9.01
CA LEU A 23 1.65 -5.75 -8.70
C LEU A 23 1.79 -7.23 -8.34
N SER A 24 0.83 -7.80 -7.63
CA SER A 24 0.83 -9.24 -7.32
C SER A 24 0.72 -10.05 -8.62
N TRP A 25 -0.21 -9.71 -9.50
CA TRP A 25 -0.34 -10.36 -10.81
C TRP A 25 0.96 -10.25 -11.62
N LEU A 26 1.59 -9.07 -11.61
CA LEU A 26 2.88 -8.86 -12.29
C LEU A 26 3.99 -9.74 -11.71
N ALA A 27 4.09 -9.86 -10.39
CA ALA A 27 5.08 -10.70 -9.73
C ALA A 27 4.93 -12.20 -10.05
N PHE A 28 3.69 -12.65 -10.25
CA PHE A 28 3.37 -14.05 -10.59
C PHE A 28 3.28 -14.31 -12.11
N SER A 29 3.36 -13.28 -12.94
CA SER A 29 3.32 -13.42 -14.41
C SER A 29 4.54 -14.11 -15.02
N GLY A 30 5.62 -14.29 -14.25
CA GLY A 30 6.88 -14.85 -14.72
C GLY A 30 7.78 -13.88 -15.51
N GLN A 31 7.35 -12.64 -15.72
CA GLN A 31 8.11 -11.63 -16.48
C GLN A 31 9.34 -11.10 -15.72
N PHE A 32 9.33 -11.14 -14.39
CA PHE A 32 10.42 -10.63 -13.55
C PHE A 32 10.97 -11.73 -12.64
N GLN A 33 12.28 -11.71 -12.43
CA GLN A 33 13.00 -12.71 -11.63
C GLN A 33 14.05 -12.06 -10.71
N GLY A 34 14.56 -12.85 -9.76
CA GLY A 34 15.60 -12.42 -8.83
C GLY A 34 15.19 -11.27 -7.92
N MET A 35 16.13 -10.36 -7.65
CA MET A 35 15.94 -9.23 -6.72
C MET A 35 14.76 -8.33 -7.11
N LEU A 36 14.55 -8.10 -8.42
CA LEU A 36 13.49 -7.22 -8.89
C LEU A 36 12.09 -7.79 -8.57
N ASN A 37 11.90 -9.10 -8.70
CA ASN A 37 10.62 -9.73 -8.34
C ASN A 37 10.30 -9.58 -6.85
N TRP A 38 11.31 -9.72 -5.99
CA TRP A 38 11.15 -9.50 -4.54
C TRP A 38 10.75 -8.06 -4.20
N ILE A 39 11.30 -7.06 -4.90
CA ILE A 39 10.90 -5.66 -4.73
C ILE A 39 9.44 -5.46 -5.14
N ILE A 40 9.00 -6.06 -6.25
CA ILE A 40 7.61 -6.00 -6.70
C ILE A 40 6.68 -6.62 -5.65
N ILE A 41 7.02 -7.82 -5.13
CA ILE A 41 6.25 -8.48 -4.07
C ILE A 41 6.18 -7.61 -2.81
N ALA A 42 7.32 -7.06 -2.36
CA ALA A 42 7.37 -6.19 -1.19
C ALA A 42 6.50 -4.93 -1.35
N SER A 43 6.51 -4.33 -2.55
CA SER A 43 5.66 -3.18 -2.86
C SER A 43 4.17 -3.52 -2.87
N ALA A 44 3.79 -4.69 -3.41
CA ALA A 44 2.42 -5.17 -3.42
C ALA A 44 1.88 -5.37 -1.99
N VAL A 45 2.66 -6.07 -1.15
CA VAL A 45 2.32 -6.30 0.27
C VAL A 45 2.18 -4.98 1.01
N THR A 46 3.11 -4.04 0.81
CA THR A 46 3.08 -2.73 1.47
C THR A 46 1.82 -1.93 1.08
N MET A 47 1.43 -1.94 -0.19
CA MET A 47 0.22 -1.26 -0.66
C MET A 47 -1.04 -1.83 -0.01
N VAL A 48 -1.18 -3.15 0.03
CA VAL A 48 -2.35 -3.81 0.65
C VAL A 48 -2.38 -3.57 2.16
N MET A 49 -1.24 -3.72 2.85
CA MET A 49 -1.15 -3.51 4.30
C MET A 49 -1.52 -2.08 4.70
N THR A 50 -1.00 -1.08 3.98
CA THR A 50 -1.32 0.33 4.27
C THR A 50 -2.77 0.69 3.95
N ALA A 51 -3.40 0.05 2.95
CA ALA A 51 -4.82 0.20 2.69
C ALA A 51 -5.68 -0.39 3.83
N PHE A 52 -5.30 -1.56 4.35
CA PHE A 52 -6.01 -2.23 5.44
C PHE A 52 -5.89 -1.47 6.77
N VAL A 53 -4.67 -1.09 7.16
CA VAL A 53 -4.43 -0.27 8.36
C VAL A 53 -5.06 1.12 8.21
N GLY A 54 -5.07 1.67 6.99
CA GLY A 54 -5.57 3.00 6.72
C GLY A 54 -4.61 4.13 7.09
N PHE A 55 -3.33 3.78 7.23
CA PHE A 55 -2.23 4.68 7.53
C PHE A 55 -1.07 4.47 6.56
N CYS A 56 -0.57 5.55 5.98
CA CYS A 56 0.59 5.58 5.11
C CYS A 56 1.71 6.40 5.77
N PRO A 57 2.84 5.79 6.16
CA PRO A 57 3.95 6.51 6.79
C PRO A 57 4.60 7.52 5.84
N ALA A 58 4.78 7.17 4.55
CA ALA A 58 5.31 8.10 3.55
C ALA A 58 4.46 9.37 3.40
N CYS A 59 3.14 9.21 3.42
CA CYS A 59 2.20 10.33 3.31
C CYS A 59 2.24 11.21 4.55
N ALA A 60 2.40 10.61 5.74
CA ALA A 60 2.60 11.34 6.99
C ALA A 60 3.93 12.11 7.00
N MET A 61 5.02 11.54 6.49
CA MET A 61 6.32 12.22 6.38
C MET A 61 6.27 13.45 5.45
N VAL A 62 5.39 13.43 4.43
CA VAL A 62 5.14 14.57 3.54
C VAL A 62 4.18 15.61 4.16
N GLY A 63 3.78 15.44 5.43
CA GLY A 63 2.96 16.40 6.17
C GLY A 63 1.44 16.24 5.95
N ARG A 64 0.99 15.09 5.44
CA ARG A 64 -0.44 14.82 5.27
C ARG A 64 -1.15 14.79 6.63
N LYS A 65 -2.16 15.64 6.78
CA LYS A 65 -3.02 15.68 7.97
C LYS A 65 -3.86 14.40 8.08
N TYR A 66 -4.17 14.04 9.31
CA TYR A 66 -5.10 12.95 9.61
C TYR A 66 -6.51 13.32 9.16
N LEU A 67 -7.34 12.31 8.90
CA LEU A 67 -8.74 12.52 8.67
C LEU A 67 -9.43 12.79 10.01
N ASP A 68 -10.09 13.92 10.12
CA ASP A 68 -11.07 14.19 11.19
C ASP A 68 -12.37 13.48 10.78
N ASN A 69 -12.48 12.21 11.20
CA ASN A 69 -13.71 11.42 11.06
C ASN A 69 -14.48 11.45 12.38
#